data_AF-A0A835XAL2-F1
#
_entry.id   AF-A0A835XAL2-F1
#
_cell.length_a   1.000
_cell.length_b   1.000
_cell.length_c   1.000
_cell.angle_alpha   90.00
_cell.angle_beta   90.00
_cell.angle_gamma   90.00
#
_symmetry.space_group_name_H-M   'P 1'
#
loop_
_entity.id
_entity.type
_entity.pdbx_description
1 polymer ?
#
loop_
_entity_poly.entity_id
_entity_poly.type
_entity_poly.pdbx_seq_one_letter_code
_entity_poly.pdbx_strand_id
1 'polypeptide(L)'
;MPYATYRDIVIIPSIIVIFAIGILSRNKFPRITKRIFVGMSAGAVASFALEAIRIPGYMFAKWLPMDSMISLPGLLLTEKISSLSEVKQVIMQSGVAMNLYHAPLDAFMAGALWHFWNGATFGIVYALVIGKGRWWYGMIWAFIIEIGMMLAPYLIMMKGPFGIEHMDGYNIFVITLIAHLAFGAVLGTLVQKWKKGEIIVSSTKERKVMQIKCADCGCLPSECKVSKSGKECTNCTLDECCCWATIQNRS
;
A
#
# COMPACT_ATOMS: atom_id res chain seq x y z
N MET A 1 28.57 -1.06 -11.30
CA MET A 1 28.70 -0.76 -9.86
C MET A 1 28.46 -2.07 -9.11
N PRO A 2 29.31 -2.45 -8.13
CA PRO A 2 29.06 -3.61 -7.28
C PRO A 2 27.71 -3.49 -6.57
N TYR A 3 27.01 -4.62 -6.35
CA TYR A 3 25.69 -4.57 -5.74
C TYR A 3 25.73 -4.03 -4.30
N ALA A 4 26.77 -4.32 -3.53
CA ALA A 4 26.99 -3.74 -2.20
C ALA A 4 27.03 -2.20 -2.23
N THR A 5 27.75 -1.63 -3.18
CA THR A 5 27.80 -0.17 -3.37
C THR A 5 26.42 0.40 -3.73
N TYR A 6 25.66 -0.29 -4.59
CA TYR A 6 24.29 0.11 -4.92
C TYR A 6 23.35 0.03 -3.69
N ARG A 7 23.47 -1.02 -2.88
CA ARG A 7 22.75 -1.18 -1.61
C ARG A 7 23.01 -0.01 -0.68
N ASP A 8 24.28 0.32 -0.46
CA ASP A 8 24.69 1.27 0.57
C ASP A 8 24.46 2.73 0.18
N ILE A 9 24.55 3.05 -1.12
CA ILE A 9 24.40 4.43 -1.62
C ILE A 9 22.99 4.72 -2.12
N VAL A 10 22.26 3.72 -2.61
CA VAL A 10 20.93 3.93 -3.22
C VAL A 10 19.82 3.34 -2.36
N ILE A 11 19.88 2.03 -2.06
CA ILE A 11 18.77 1.35 -1.38
C ILE A 11 18.61 1.88 0.05
N ILE A 12 19.65 1.79 0.89
CA ILE A 12 19.57 2.19 2.31
C ILE A 12 19.17 3.66 2.45
N PRO A 13 19.80 4.63 1.75
CA PRO A 13 19.40 6.02 1.84
C PRO A 13 17.97 6.27 1.36
N SER A 14 17.49 5.59 0.32
CA SER A 14 16.11 5.75 -0.15
C SER A 14 15.08 5.36 0.91
N ILE A 15 15.34 4.29 1.67
CA ILE A 15 14.50 3.85 2.79
C ILE A 15 14.46 4.94 3.85
N ILE A 16 15.63 5.42 4.28
CA ILE A 16 15.77 6.47 5.30
C ILE A 16 14.99 7.72 4.88
N VAL A 17 15.15 8.16 3.63
CA VAL A 17 14.46 9.35 3.10
C VAL A 17 12.95 9.17 3.09
N ILE A 18 12.42 8.01 2.67
CA ILE A 18 10.97 7.75 2.68
C ILE A 18 10.41 7.82 4.10
N PHE A 19 11.08 7.20 5.08
CA PHE A 19 10.64 7.25 6.48
C PHE A 19 10.78 8.65 7.07
N ALA A 20 11.88 9.36 6.80
CA ALA A 20 12.08 10.74 7.25
C ALA A 20 10.97 11.66 6.71
N ILE A 21 10.66 11.58 5.41
CA ILE A 21 9.57 12.34 4.80
C ILE A 21 8.23 12.00 5.47
N GLY A 22 7.93 10.70 5.64
CA GLY A 22 6.69 10.26 6.30
C GLY A 22 6.56 10.78 7.73
N ILE A 23 7.62 10.70 8.54
CA ILE A 23 7.58 11.10 9.96
C ILE A 23 7.55 12.63 10.09
N LEU A 24 8.45 13.34 9.41
CA LEU A 24 8.58 14.80 9.53
C LEU A 24 7.37 15.52 8.93
N SER A 25 6.76 14.95 7.87
CA SER A 25 5.58 15.54 7.23
C SER A 25 4.28 15.23 7.94
N ARG A 26 4.27 14.44 9.04
CA ARG A 26 3.03 13.98 9.68
C ARG A 26 2.11 15.12 10.12
N ASN A 27 2.70 16.19 10.65
CA ASN A 27 1.96 17.34 11.18
C ASN A 27 1.53 18.31 10.07
N LYS A 28 2.40 18.54 9.07
CA LYS A 28 2.17 19.52 8.00
C LYS A 28 1.31 18.96 6.87
N PHE A 29 1.53 17.68 6.52
CA PHE A 29 0.86 16.99 5.42
C PHE A 29 0.32 15.62 5.87
N PRO A 30 -0.67 15.61 6.80
CA PRO A 30 -1.21 14.36 7.35
C PRO A 30 -1.79 13.45 6.26
N ARG A 31 -2.39 14.02 5.21
CA ARG A 31 -2.95 13.24 4.10
C ARG A 31 -1.88 12.47 3.30
N ILE A 32 -0.71 13.06 3.08
CA ILE A 32 0.38 12.44 2.30
C ILE A 32 1.03 11.35 3.14
N THR A 33 1.44 11.69 4.35
CA THR A 33 2.02 10.77 5.34
C THR A 33 1.18 9.50 5.48
N LYS A 34 -0.12 9.69 5.61
CA LYS A 34 -1.06 8.62 5.81
C LYS A 34 -1.24 7.75 4.56
N ARG A 35 -1.16 8.32 3.35
CA ARG A 35 -1.10 7.53 2.11
C ARG A 35 0.19 6.71 2.02
N ILE A 36 1.33 7.26 2.45
CA ILE A 36 2.62 6.54 2.49
C ILE A 36 2.48 5.30 3.39
N PHE A 37 2.08 5.46 4.65
CA PHE A 37 2.00 4.33 5.58
C PHE A 37 0.92 3.29 5.19
N VAL A 38 -0.20 3.73 4.62
CA VAL A 38 -1.23 2.81 4.13
C VAL A 38 -0.77 2.07 2.90
N GLY A 39 -0.17 2.77 1.95
CA GLY A 39 0.40 2.14 0.77
C GLY A 39 1.47 1.13 1.15
N MET A 40 2.37 1.51 2.05
CA MET A 40 3.42 0.64 2.58
C MET A 40 2.86 -0.63 3.21
N SER A 41 1.94 -0.50 4.17
CA SER A 41 1.33 -1.65 4.85
C SER A 41 0.47 -2.50 3.91
N ALA A 42 -0.34 -1.89 3.05
CA ALA A 42 -1.15 -2.60 2.08
C ALA A 42 -0.31 -3.36 1.05
N GLY A 43 0.79 -2.77 0.58
CA GLY A 43 1.73 -3.41 -0.34
C GLY A 43 2.48 -4.59 0.31
N ALA A 44 2.94 -4.42 1.56
CA ALA A 44 3.55 -5.50 2.31
C ALA A 44 2.57 -6.67 2.52
N VAL A 45 1.32 -6.38 2.91
CA VAL A 45 0.28 -7.42 3.08
C VAL A 45 -0.08 -8.08 1.75
N ALA A 46 -0.23 -7.31 0.67
CA ALA A 46 -0.53 -7.85 -0.65
C ALA A 46 0.58 -8.77 -1.19
N SER A 47 1.83 -8.60 -0.73
CA SER A 47 2.94 -9.48 -1.08
C SER A 47 2.71 -10.93 -0.61
N PHE A 48 1.95 -11.15 0.46
CA PHE A 48 1.55 -12.51 0.85
C PHE A 48 0.64 -13.16 -0.19
N ALA A 49 -0.26 -12.41 -0.82
CA ALA A 49 -1.14 -12.95 -1.86
C ALA A 49 -0.36 -13.33 -3.13
N LEU A 50 0.69 -12.55 -3.44
CA LEU A 50 1.64 -12.86 -4.49
C LEU A 50 2.39 -14.17 -4.19
N GLU A 51 2.95 -14.29 -3.00
CA GLU A 51 3.70 -15.48 -2.58
C GLU A 51 2.83 -16.74 -2.43
N ALA A 52 1.56 -16.58 -2.05
CA ALA A 52 0.59 -17.67 -1.98
C ALA A 52 0.33 -18.35 -3.34
N ILE A 53 0.65 -17.68 -4.45
CA ILE A 53 0.58 -18.26 -5.80
C ILE A 53 1.96 -18.71 -6.27
N ARG A 54 2.99 -17.92 -6.01
CA ARG A 54 4.35 -18.19 -6.50
C ARG A 54 5.00 -19.39 -5.83
N ILE A 55 4.86 -19.54 -4.52
CA ILE A 55 5.44 -20.68 -3.80
C ILE A 55 4.82 -22.00 -4.31
N PRO A 56 3.48 -22.16 -4.40
CA PRO A 56 2.88 -23.34 -5.03
C PRO A 56 3.25 -23.51 -6.51
N GLY A 57 3.29 -22.42 -7.28
CA GLY A 57 3.67 -22.45 -8.70
C GLY A 57 5.08 -23.00 -8.92
N TYR A 58 5.99 -22.75 -7.98
CA TYR A 58 7.27 -23.44 -7.95
C TYR A 58 7.14 -24.89 -7.46
N MET A 59 6.55 -25.11 -6.28
CA MET A 59 6.60 -26.41 -5.59
C MET A 59 5.93 -27.52 -6.39
N PHE A 60 4.80 -27.22 -7.03
CA PHE A 60 3.97 -28.21 -7.70
C PHE A 60 4.12 -28.17 -9.21
N ALA A 61 4.11 -26.98 -9.82
CA ALA A 61 4.17 -26.85 -11.28
C ALA A 61 5.61 -26.75 -11.82
N LYS A 62 6.59 -26.38 -10.98
CA LYS A 62 7.99 -26.11 -11.41
C LYS A 62 8.08 -25.07 -12.54
N TRP A 63 7.09 -24.20 -12.68
CA TRP A 63 7.02 -23.17 -13.71
C TRP A 63 7.80 -21.90 -13.35
N LEU A 64 8.26 -21.80 -12.10
CA LEU A 64 9.04 -20.69 -11.59
C LEU A 64 10.45 -21.18 -11.22
N PRO A 65 11.51 -20.45 -11.56
CA PRO A 65 12.80 -20.60 -10.88
C PRO A 65 12.69 -19.95 -9.49
N MET A 66 12.60 -20.75 -8.42
CA MET A 66 12.54 -20.25 -7.02
C MET A 66 13.82 -19.51 -6.59
N ASP A 67 14.86 -19.64 -7.40
CA ASP A 67 16.10 -18.91 -7.40
C ASP A 67 15.96 -17.39 -7.49
N SER A 68 14.83 -16.87 -8.01
CA SER A 68 14.87 -15.54 -8.64
C SER A 68 14.49 -14.34 -7.76
N MET A 69 13.60 -14.46 -6.76
CA MET A 69 13.04 -13.26 -6.09
C MET A 69 13.32 -13.10 -4.61
N ILE A 70 13.48 -14.18 -3.85
CA ILE A 70 13.88 -14.10 -2.43
C ILE A 70 15.36 -14.41 -2.32
N SER A 71 15.78 -15.59 -2.78
CA SER A 71 17.16 -16.05 -2.66
C SER A 71 18.15 -15.17 -3.42
N LEU A 72 17.91 -14.83 -4.70
CA LEU A 72 18.86 -14.02 -5.48
C LEU A 72 19.14 -12.62 -4.88
N PRO A 73 18.12 -11.78 -4.58
CA PRO A 73 18.36 -10.53 -3.88
C PRO A 73 18.99 -10.73 -2.50
N GLY A 74 18.63 -11.81 -1.80
CA GLY A 74 19.22 -12.18 -0.51
C GLY A 74 20.72 -12.45 -0.58
N LEU A 75 21.16 -13.24 -1.56
CA LEU A 75 22.58 -13.55 -1.80
C LEU A 75 23.36 -12.28 -2.20
N LEU A 76 22.77 -11.42 -3.03
CA LEU A 76 23.36 -10.14 -3.43
C LEU A 76 23.47 -9.17 -2.24
N LEU A 77 22.42 -9.06 -1.42
CA LEU A 77 22.39 -8.18 -0.24
C LEU A 77 23.34 -8.62 0.86
N THR A 78 23.58 -9.93 0.99
CA THR A 78 24.53 -10.52 1.95
C THR A 78 25.93 -10.71 1.37
N GLU A 79 26.17 -10.24 0.14
CA GLU A 79 27.47 -10.29 -0.55
C GLU A 79 28.03 -11.71 -0.74
N LYS A 80 27.17 -12.74 -0.64
CA LYS A 80 27.54 -14.13 -0.96
C LYS A 80 27.75 -14.33 -2.46
N ILE A 81 27.17 -13.45 -3.28
CA ILE A 81 27.45 -13.27 -4.70
C ILE A 81 27.66 -11.78 -4.98
N SER A 82 28.64 -11.44 -5.80
CA SER A 82 29.00 -10.03 -6.05
C SER A 82 28.41 -9.51 -7.36
N SER A 83 28.07 -10.41 -8.28
CA SER A 83 27.50 -10.08 -9.59
C SER A 83 26.46 -11.11 -10.05
N LEU A 84 25.56 -10.66 -10.93
CA LEU A 84 24.54 -11.51 -11.55
C LEU A 84 25.17 -12.54 -12.50
N SER A 85 26.38 -12.28 -13.02
CA SER A 85 27.18 -13.20 -13.82
C SER A 85 27.76 -14.37 -13.02
N GLU A 86 28.01 -14.19 -11.73
CA GLU A 86 28.48 -15.26 -10.83
C GLU A 86 27.37 -16.23 -10.46
N VAL A 87 26.09 -15.87 -10.64
CA VAL A 87 24.95 -16.72 -10.32
C VAL A 87 25.10 -18.09 -10.99
N LYS A 88 25.50 -18.12 -12.26
CA LYS A 88 25.74 -19.38 -12.98
C LYS A 88 26.94 -20.17 -12.41
N GLN A 89 28.00 -19.48 -11.99
CA GLN A 89 29.19 -20.12 -11.42
C GLN A 89 28.94 -20.65 -10.01
N VAL A 90 28.23 -19.91 -9.15
CA VAL A 90 27.87 -20.32 -7.80
C VAL A 90 26.86 -21.46 -7.82
N ILE A 91 25.87 -21.45 -8.72
CA ILE A 91 25.00 -22.62 -8.94
C ILE A 91 25.81 -23.87 -9.30
N MET A 92 26.81 -23.74 -10.18
CA MET A 92 27.59 -24.89 -10.66
C MET A 92 28.67 -25.35 -9.66
N GLN A 93 29.28 -24.45 -8.89
CA GLN A 93 30.36 -24.79 -7.96
C GLN A 93 29.87 -25.22 -6.57
N SER A 94 28.77 -24.65 -6.08
CA SER A 94 28.33 -24.91 -4.70
C SER A 94 27.53 -26.21 -4.56
N GLY A 95 27.01 -26.78 -5.67
CA GLY A 95 26.04 -27.86 -5.62
C GLY A 95 24.74 -27.50 -4.89
N VAL A 96 24.59 -26.24 -4.48
CA VAL A 96 23.41 -25.73 -3.80
C VAL A 96 22.35 -25.52 -4.87
N ALA A 97 21.39 -26.43 -4.93
CA ALA A 97 20.15 -26.13 -5.62
C ALA A 97 19.63 -24.80 -5.05
N MET A 98 19.42 -23.78 -5.90
CA MET A 98 18.83 -22.50 -5.50
C MET A 98 17.34 -22.67 -5.19
N ASN A 99 17.07 -23.53 -4.23
CA ASN A 99 15.78 -23.82 -3.67
C ASN A 99 15.71 -23.05 -2.35
N LEU A 100 14.55 -22.48 -2.07
CA LEU A 100 14.23 -21.75 -0.84
C LEU A 100 14.71 -22.47 0.44
N TYR A 101 14.78 -23.79 0.39
CA TYR A 101 15.15 -24.70 1.48
C TYR A 101 16.65 -24.83 1.77
N HIS A 102 17.54 -24.41 0.84
CA HIS A 102 19.00 -24.56 1.00
C HIS A 102 19.74 -23.22 1.09
N ALA A 103 19.02 -22.09 0.98
CA ALA A 103 19.63 -20.79 1.16
C ALA A 103 20.05 -20.58 2.63
N PRO A 104 21.25 -20.03 2.90
CA PRO A 104 21.63 -19.59 4.23
C PRO A 104 20.57 -18.68 4.85
N LEU A 105 20.30 -18.86 6.15
CA LEU A 105 19.20 -18.16 6.85
C LEU A 105 19.29 -16.63 6.72
N ASP A 106 20.50 -16.09 6.78
CA ASP A 106 20.79 -14.66 6.59
C ASP A 106 20.39 -14.17 5.19
N ALA A 107 20.77 -14.89 4.14
CA ALA A 107 20.40 -14.57 2.77
C ALA A 107 18.90 -14.69 2.55
N PHE A 108 18.26 -15.74 3.09
CA PHE A 108 16.81 -15.91 3.02
C PHE A 108 16.06 -14.75 3.67
N MET A 109 16.46 -14.37 4.89
CA MET A 109 15.82 -13.27 5.62
C MET A 109 16.05 -11.92 4.92
N ALA A 110 17.26 -11.63 4.45
CA ALA A 110 17.56 -10.41 3.71
C ALA A 110 16.74 -10.33 2.40
N GLY A 111 16.65 -11.44 1.68
CA GLY A 111 15.86 -11.58 0.47
C GLY A 111 14.36 -11.38 0.70
N ALA A 112 13.83 -12.00 1.76
CA ALA A 112 12.42 -11.87 2.12
C ALA A 112 12.10 -10.42 2.51
N LEU A 113 12.90 -9.80 3.38
CA LEU A 113 12.72 -8.40 3.76
C LEU A 113 12.76 -7.47 2.56
N TRP A 114 13.71 -7.68 1.64
CA TRP A 114 13.77 -6.92 0.40
C TRP A 114 12.52 -7.11 -0.46
N HIS A 115 12.03 -8.34 -0.60
CA HIS A 115 10.87 -8.64 -1.42
C HIS A 115 9.59 -8.00 -0.86
N PHE A 116 9.38 -8.08 0.47
CA PHE A 116 8.27 -7.41 1.14
C PHE A 116 8.41 -5.88 1.11
N TRP A 117 9.64 -5.36 1.23
CA TRP A 117 9.89 -3.93 1.07
C TRP A 117 9.58 -3.45 -0.36
N ASN A 118 9.94 -4.24 -1.37
CA ASN A 118 9.63 -3.95 -2.77
C ASN A 118 8.09 -3.86 -2.97
N GLY A 119 7.34 -4.85 -2.49
CA GLY A 119 5.87 -4.79 -2.47
C GLY A 119 5.32 -3.57 -1.72
N ALA A 120 5.92 -3.21 -0.58
CA ALA A 120 5.56 -2.01 0.17
C ALA A 120 5.78 -0.72 -0.66
N THR A 121 6.89 -0.61 -1.39
CA THR A 121 7.17 0.56 -2.24
C THR A 121 6.17 0.69 -3.40
N PHE A 122 5.81 -0.40 -4.07
CA PHE A 122 4.74 -0.39 -5.07
C PHE A 122 3.40 0.03 -4.46
N GLY A 123 3.12 -0.40 -3.23
CA GLY A 123 1.95 0.04 -2.49
C GLY A 123 1.96 1.55 -2.16
N ILE A 124 3.12 2.11 -1.78
CA ILE A 124 3.30 3.55 -1.57
C ILE A 124 2.97 4.32 -2.86
N VAL A 125 3.57 3.92 -3.99
CA VAL A 125 3.35 4.59 -5.29
C VAL A 125 1.89 4.52 -5.68
N TYR A 126 1.27 3.33 -5.58
CA TYR A 126 -0.16 3.15 -5.84
C TYR A 126 -1.03 4.08 -4.98
N ALA A 127 -0.79 4.12 -3.67
CA ALA A 127 -1.58 4.95 -2.75
C ALA A 127 -1.39 6.46 -2.98
N LEU A 128 -0.21 6.88 -3.44
CA LEU A 128 0.08 8.28 -3.77
C LEU A 128 -0.60 8.69 -5.09
N VAL A 129 -0.42 7.90 -6.15
CA VAL A 129 -0.91 8.20 -7.52
C VAL A 129 -2.42 8.01 -7.64
N ILE A 130 -2.91 6.82 -7.28
CA ILE A 130 -4.31 6.43 -7.48
C ILE A 130 -5.15 6.80 -6.25
N GLY A 131 -4.64 6.48 -5.06
CA GLY A 131 -5.35 6.74 -3.81
C GLY A 131 -6.69 6.01 -3.73
N LYS A 132 -7.82 6.73 -3.85
CA LYS A 132 -9.19 6.24 -3.53
C LYS A 132 -9.84 5.47 -4.69
N GLY A 133 -9.04 4.72 -5.43
CA GLY A 133 -9.47 3.94 -6.58
C GLY A 133 -10.48 2.83 -6.28
N ARG A 134 -11.11 2.30 -7.34
CA ARG A 134 -11.79 0.99 -7.28
C ARG A 134 -10.71 -0.10 -7.17
N TRP A 135 -11.00 -1.22 -6.50
CA TRP A 135 -10.02 -2.31 -6.30
C TRP A 135 -9.34 -2.80 -7.58
N TRP A 136 -10.05 -2.81 -8.72
CA TRP A 136 -9.51 -3.21 -10.02
C TRP A 136 -8.43 -2.26 -10.58
N TYR A 137 -8.33 -1.01 -10.09
CA TYR A 137 -7.17 -0.18 -10.41
C TYR A 137 -5.87 -0.77 -9.86
N GLY A 138 -5.95 -1.51 -8.75
CA GLY A 138 -4.82 -2.27 -8.23
C GLY A 138 -4.38 -3.39 -9.18
N MET A 139 -5.32 -4.06 -9.85
CA MET A 139 -4.99 -5.05 -10.89
C MET A 139 -4.30 -4.40 -12.09
N ILE A 140 -4.78 -3.25 -12.56
CA ILE A 140 -4.13 -2.51 -13.66
C ILE A 140 -2.71 -2.10 -13.25
N TRP A 141 -2.54 -1.58 -12.04
CA TRP A 141 -1.24 -1.23 -11.51
C TRP A 141 -0.30 -2.45 -11.47
N ALA A 142 -0.78 -3.60 -11.00
CA ALA A 142 0.03 -4.80 -10.94
C ALA A 142 0.33 -5.40 -12.33
N PHE A 143 -0.58 -5.24 -13.30
CA PHE A 143 -0.32 -5.57 -14.70
C PHE A 143 0.84 -4.72 -15.26
N ILE A 144 0.85 -3.42 -14.98
CA ILE A 144 1.96 -2.53 -15.40
C ILE A 144 3.29 -2.99 -14.76
N ILE A 145 3.26 -3.36 -13.48
CA ILE A 145 4.44 -3.90 -12.79
C ILE A 145 4.94 -5.18 -13.46
N GLU A 146 4.03 -6.12 -13.77
CA GLU A 146 4.37 -7.38 -14.43
C GLU A 146 5.01 -7.16 -15.81
N ILE A 147 4.41 -6.29 -16.64
CA ILE A 147 4.98 -5.94 -17.94
C ILE A 147 6.37 -5.29 -17.78
N GLY A 148 6.51 -4.36 -16.83
CA GLY A 148 7.80 -3.74 -16.53
C GLY A 148 8.86 -4.75 -16.08
N MET A 149 8.47 -5.73 -15.28
CA MET A 149 9.36 -6.81 -14.83
C MET A 149 9.77 -7.73 -15.98
N MET A 150 8.82 -8.13 -16.82
CA MET A 150 9.07 -9.02 -17.97
C MET A 150 9.91 -8.37 -19.08
N LEU A 151 9.93 -7.04 -19.12
CA LEU A 151 10.76 -6.25 -20.01
C LEU A 151 12.05 -5.73 -19.33
N ALA A 152 12.29 -6.09 -18.07
CA ALA A 152 13.50 -5.66 -17.38
C ALA A 152 14.74 -6.29 -18.05
N PRO A 153 15.81 -5.50 -18.31
CA PRO A 153 16.97 -5.99 -19.05
C PRO A 153 17.57 -7.28 -18.48
N TYR A 154 17.60 -7.42 -17.15
CA TYR A 154 18.15 -8.61 -16.49
C TYR A 154 17.31 -9.86 -16.77
N LEU A 155 15.98 -9.74 -16.83
CA LEU A 155 15.07 -10.86 -17.06
C LEU A 155 15.13 -11.29 -18.53
N ILE A 156 15.16 -10.32 -19.46
CA ILE A 156 15.38 -10.55 -20.88
C ILE A 156 16.70 -11.29 -21.12
N MET A 157 17.80 -10.86 -20.48
CA MET A 157 19.11 -11.51 -20.65
C MET A 157 19.17 -12.95 -20.09
N MET A 158 18.36 -13.27 -19.08
CA MET A 158 18.40 -14.59 -18.43
C MET A 158 17.41 -15.61 -18.99
N LYS A 159 16.25 -15.14 -19.45
CA LYS A 159 15.08 -15.98 -19.77
C LYS A 159 14.38 -15.56 -21.08
N GLY A 160 14.95 -14.60 -21.82
CA GLY A 160 14.31 -13.99 -22.98
C GLY A 160 13.14 -13.07 -22.61
N PRO A 161 12.59 -12.32 -23.57
CA PRO A 161 11.41 -11.49 -23.35
C PRO A 161 10.22 -12.35 -22.90
N PHE A 162 9.52 -11.92 -21.84
CA PHE A 162 8.39 -12.66 -21.24
C PHE A 162 8.75 -14.08 -20.75
N GLY A 163 10.03 -14.39 -20.56
CA GLY A 163 10.46 -15.70 -20.07
C GLY A 163 10.38 -16.82 -21.10
N ILE A 164 10.28 -16.50 -22.40
CA ILE A 164 10.09 -17.47 -23.49
C ILE A 164 11.19 -18.54 -23.58
N GLU A 165 12.40 -18.24 -23.08
CA GLU A 165 13.53 -19.17 -23.08
C GLU A 165 13.59 -20.04 -21.81
N HIS A 166 12.54 -20.00 -20.97
CA HIS A 166 12.44 -20.83 -19.78
C HIS A 166 11.38 -21.93 -19.93
N MET A 167 11.80 -23.19 -19.75
CA MET A 167 10.91 -24.35 -19.78
C MET A 167 10.05 -24.36 -21.07
N ASP A 168 8.75 -24.60 -20.95
CA ASP A 168 7.81 -24.69 -22.08
C ASP A 168 7.29 -23.32 -22.58
N GLY A 169 8.09 -22.26 -22.46
CA GLY A 169 7.77 -20.93 -23.00
C GLY A 169 7.12 -19.98 -21.99
N TYR A 170 5.89 -19.52 -22.26
CA TYR A 170 5.24 -18.42 -21.52
C TYR A 170 4.76 -18.78 -20.09
N ASN A 171 5.11 -19.95 -19.57
CA ASN A 171 4.65 -20.41 -18.27
C ASN A 171 5.10 -19.50 -17.12
N ILE A 172 6.33 -18.95 -17.17
CA ILE A 172 6.77 -17.94 -16.21
C ILE A 172 5.80 -16.76 -16.25
N PHE A 173 5.57 -16.19 -17.43
CA PHE A 173 4.72 -15.00 -17.57
C PHE A 173 3.31 -15.25 -17.07
N VAL A 174 2.70 -16.39 -17.39
CA VAL A 174 1.34 -16.68 -16.97
C VAL A 174 1.24 -16.77 -15.44
N ILE A 175 2.15 -17.49 -14.78
CA ILE A 175 2.07 -17.67 -13.32
C ILE A 175 2.43 -16.38 -12.56
N THR A 176 3.41 -15.60 -13.03
CA THR A 176 3.74 -14.30 -12.44
C THR A 176 2.65 -13.28 -12.67
N LEU A 177 2.02 -13.26 -13.86
CA LEU A 177 0.87 -12.41 -14.13
C LEU A 177 -0.29 -12.71 -13.18
N ILE A 178 -0.64 -13.98 -12.97
CA ILE A 178 -1.70 -14.36 -12.02
C ILE A 178 -1.34 -13.91 -10.60
N ALA A 179 -0.07 -14.10 -10.19
CA ALA A 179 0.41 -13.67 -8.88
C ALA A 179 0.34 -12.13 -8.70
N HIS A 180 0.71 -11.36 -9.73
CA HIS A 180 0.60 -9.91 -9.70
C HIS A 180 -0.85 -9.42 -9.73
N LEU A 181 -1.73 -10.05 -10.51
CA LEU A 181 -3.15 -9.68 -10.49
C LEU A 181 -3.77 -9.93 -9.10
N ALA A 182 -3.40 -11.02 -8.42
CA ALA A 182 -3.80 -11.27 -7.04
C ALA A 182 -3.23 -10.22 -6.06
N PHE A 183 -1.95 -9.90 -6.17
CA PHE A 183 -1.31 -8.79 -5.45
C PHE A 183 -2.09 -7.48 -5.64
N GLY A 184 -2.37 -7.12 -6.89
CA GLY A 184 -3.08 -5.91 -7.28
C GLY A 184 -4.50 -5.86 -6.72
N ALA A 185 -5.23 -6.97 -6.77
CA ALA A 185 -6.58 -7.07 -6.23
C ALA A 185 -6.60 -6.86 -4.70
N VAL A 186 -5.65 -7.48 -3.97
CA VAL A 186 -5.53 -7.32 -2.51
C VAL A 186 -5.09 -5.89 -2.16
N LEU A 187 -4.06 -5.36 -2.81
CA LEU A 187 -3.58 -3.98 -2.63
C LEU A 187 -4.71 -2.97 -2.86
N GLY A 188 -5.40 -3.08 -4.00
CA GLY A 188 -6.51 -2.21 -4.36
C GLY A 188 -7.65 -2.29 -3.34
N THR A 189 -7.98 -3.48 -2.86
CA THR A 189 -9.01 -3.70 -1.84
C THR A 189 -8.63 -3.08 -0.49
N LEU A 190 -7.39 -3.29 -0.04
CA LEU A 190 -6.91 -2.76 1.24
C LEU A 190 -6.89 -1.23 1.25
N VAL A 191 -6.33 -0.62 0.20
CA VAL A 191 -6.29 0.85 0.06
C VAL A 191 -7.69 1.43 -0.09
N GLN A 192 -8.60 0.75 -0.80
CA GLN A 192 -10.00 1.17 -0.92
C GLN A 192 -10.75 1.09 0.43
N LYS A 193 -10.58 -0.01 1.19
CA LYS A 193 -11.27 -0.25 2.47
C LYS A 193 -10.80 0.67 3.59
N TRP A 194 -9.52 1.01 3.60
CA TRP A 194 -8.94 1.83 4.66
C TRP A 194 -9.63 3.20 4.82
N LYS A 195 -10.28 3.73 3.78
CA LYS A 195 -11.09 4.95 3.87
C LYS A 195 -12.48 4.73 4.49
N LYS A 196 -13.07 3.53 4.40
CA LYS A 196 -14.40 3.26 4.99
C LYS A 196 -14.36 3.25 6.53
N GLY A 197 -13.24 2.84 7.12
CA GLY A 197 -13.06 2.81 8.58
C GLY A 197 -13.01 4.18 9.25
N GLU A 198 -12.59 5.23 8.55
CA GLU A 198 -12.54 6.58 9.15
C GLU A 198 -13.88 7.29 9.23
N ILE A 199 -14.84 6.92 8.38
CA ILE A 199 -16.19 7.46 8.46
C ILE A 199 -16.88 6.95 9.74
N ILE A 200 -16.49 5.77 10.23
CA ILE A 200 -17.08 5.14 11.41
C ILE A 200 -16.39 5.61 12.70
N VAL A 201 -15.06 5.78 12.71
CA VAL A 201 -14.33 6.26 13.90
C VAL A 201 -14.38 7.79 14.04
N SER A 202 -14.64 8.54 12.96
CA SER A 202 -14.87 10.00 13.03
C SER A 202 -16.33 10.38 13.30
N SER A 203 -17.29 9.45 13.33
CA SER A 203 -18.68 9.79 13.69
C SER A 203 -18.89 9.92 15.21
N THR A 204 -17.90 9.53 16.02
CA THR A 204 -17.86 9.78 17.47
C THR A 204 -17.10 11.05 17.85
N LYS A 205 -16.67 11.86 16.87
CA LYS A 205 -16.34 13.25 17.17
C LYS A 205 -17.66 14.00 17.13
N GLU A 206 -18.22 14.23 18.32
CA GLU A 206 -19.39 15.08 18.53
C GLU A 206 -19.42 16.18 17.47
N ARG A 207 -20.44 16.14 16.60
CA ARG A 207 -20.86 17.39 15.98
C ARG A 207 -21.23 18.28 17.17
N LYS A 208 -20.31 19.14 17.59
CA LYS A 208 -20.71 20.46 18.08
C LYS A 208 -21.46 21.09 16.90
N VAL A 209 -22.75 20.77 16.82
CA VAL A 209 -23.71 21.60 16.11
C VAL A 209 -23.45 22.97 16.70
N MET A 210 -22.92 23.88 15.89
CA MET A 210 -22.75 25.26 16.29
C MET A 210 -24.14 25.73 16.68
N GLN A 211 -24.38 25.77 17.98
CA GLN A 211 -25.66 26.14 18.54
C GLN A 211 -25.78 27.64 18.29
N ILE A 212 -26.48 28.00 17.21
CA ILE A 212 -26.82 29.38 16.91
C ILE A 212 -27.78 29.81 18.02
N LYS A 213 -27.27 30.61 18.94
CA LYS A 213 -28.08 31.29 19.95
C LYS A 213 -28.61 32.58 19.35
N CYS A 214 -29.80 33.00 19.76
CA CYS A 214 -30.28 34.33 19.45
C CYS A 214 -29.27 35.37 19.98
N ALA A 215 -28.91 36.38 19.17
CA ALA A 215 -27.99 37.41 19.61
C ALA A 215 -28.56 38.24 20.77
N ASP A 216 -29.89 38.44 20.79
CA ASP A 216 -30.54 39.33 21.76
C ASP A 216 -30.93 38.61 23.06
N CYS A 217 -31.41 37.37 23.00
CA CYS A 217 -31.88 36.62 24.18
C CYS A 217 -31.02 35.41 24.56
N GLY A 218 -30.02 35.05 23.76
CA GLY A 218 -29.14 33.92 24.05
C GLY A 218 -29.80 32.53 24.00
N CYS A 219 -31.10 32.45 23.69
CA CYS A 219 -31.86 31.21 23.67
C CYS A 219 -31.49 30.32 22.49
N LEU A 220 -31.66 29.01 22.69
CA LEU A 220 -31.60 27.99 21.64
C LEU A 220 -32.95 27.86 20.93
N PRO A 221 -32.98 27.57 19.62
CA PRO A 221 -34.24 27.31 18.91
C PRO A 221 -35.09 26.17 19.51
N SER A 222 -34.45 25.20 20.18
CA SER A 222 -35.15 24.13 20.89
C SER A 222 -35.88 24.60 22.15
N GLU A 223 -35.35 25.60 22.85
CA GLU A 223 -36.00 26.21 24.01
C GLU A 223 -37.21 27.04 23.57
N CYS A 224 -37.12 27.65 22.38
CA CYS A 224 -38.24 28.36 21.80
C CYS A 224 -39.38 27.39 21.44
N LYS A 225 -39.12 26.23 20.79
CA LYS A 225 -40.16 25.26 20.35
C LYS A 225 -41.20 24.83 21.39
N VAL A 226 -40.88 24.91 22.68
CA VAL A 226 -41.78 24.47 23.77
C VAL A 226 -42.80 25.57 24.12
N SER A 227 -42.50 26.81 23.78
CA SER A 227 -43.38 27.96 23.99
C SER A 227 -44.53 27.97 22.98
N LYS A 228 -45.70 28.57 23.27
CA LYS A 228 -46.78 28.68 22.27
C LYS A 228 -46.69 29.96 21.43
N SER A 229 -45.92 30.94 21.88
CA SER A 229 -45.69 32.20 21.18
C SER A 229 -44.31 32.79 21.52
N GLY A 230 -43.78 33.68 20.69
CA GLY A 230 -42.49 34.33 20.95
C GLY A 230 -42.42 35.07 22.30
N LYS A 231 -43.57 35.55 22.81
CA LYS A 231 -43.70 36.25 24.10
C LYS A 231 -43.65 35.34 25.32
N GLU A 232 -43.93 34.04 25.15
CA GLU A 232 -43.94 33.05 26.23
C GLU A 232 -42.57 32.35 26.39
N CYS A 233 -41.53 32.82 25.70
CA CYS A 233 -40.18 32.29 25.87
C CYS A 233 -39.60 32.87 27.17
N THR A 234 -39.36 32.02 28.18
CA THR A 234 -38.98 32.41 29.54
C THR A 234 -37.71 33.28 29.65
N ASN A 235 -36.86 33.26 28.62
CA ASN A 235 -35.61 34.03 28.55
C ASN A 235 -35.63 35.15 27.50
N CYS A 236 -36.76 35.41 26.81
CA CYS A 236 -36.86 36.48 25.83
C CYS A 236 -37.61 37.68 26.41
N THR A 237 -36.97 38.84 26.49
CA THR A 237 -37.59 40.09 26.96
C THR A 237 -38.21 40.93 25.84
N LEU A 238 -38.11 40.46 24.59
CA LEU A 238 -38.63 41.13 23.41
C LEU A 238 -40.05 40.65 23.10
N ASP A 239 -40.90 41.56 22.61
CA ASP A 239 -42.26 41.25 22.17
C ASP A 239 -42.32 40.23 21.02
N GLU A 240 -41.23 40.10 20.25
CA GLU A 240 -41.05 39.10 19.21
C GLU A 240 -39.69 38.41 19.39
N CYS A 241 -39.71 37.11 19.69
CA CYS A 241 -38.48 36.32 19.76
C CYS A 241 -38.02 35.95 18.34
N CYS A 242 -36.87 36.46 17.88
CA CYS A 242 -36.34 36.18 16.53
C CYS A 242 -36.18 34.68 16.22
N CYS A 243 -35.92 33.86 17.24
CA CYS A 243 -35.86 32.40 17.08
C CYS A 243 -37.21 31.79 16.68
N TRP A 244 -38.33 32.39 17.07
CA TRP A 244 -39.68 31.88 16.80
C TRP A 244 -40.08 32.03 15.32
N ALA A 245 -39.82 33.21 14.73
CA ALA A 245 -40.05 33.44 13.29
C ALA A 245 -39.23 32.49 12.40
N THR A 246 -38.02 32.16 12.84
CA THR A 246 -37.14 31.22 12.12
C THR A 246 -37.64 29.77 12.16
N ILE A 247 -38.41 29.39 13.19
CA ILE A 247 -39.01 28.05 13.34
C ILE A 247 -40.25 27.92 12.45
N GLN A 248 -41.13 28.93 12.39
CA GLN A 248 -42.33 28.89 11.54
C GLN A 248 -42.01 28.83 10.04
N ASN A 249 -40.90 29.44 9.61
CA ASN A 249 -40.46 29.36 8.21
C ASN A 249 -39.83 28.01 7.81
N ARG A 250 -39.72 27.04 8.74
CA ARG A 250 -39.18 25.69 8.46
C ARG A 250 -40.22 24.56 8.57
N SER A 251 -41.47 24.88 8.89
CA SER A 251 -42.59 23.93 8.92
C SER A 251 -43.38 23.94 7.62
#